data_AF-A0A2T0A4S0-F1
#
_entry.id   AF-A0A2T0A4S0-F1
#
_cell.length_a   1.000
_cell.length_b   1.000
_cell.length_c   1.000
_cell.angle_alpha   90.00
_cell.angle_beta   90.00
_cell.angle_gamma   90.00
#
_symmetry.space_group_name_H-M   'P 1'
#
loop_
_entity.id
_entity.type
_entity.pdbx_description
1 polymer ?
#
loop_
_entity_poly.entity_id
_entity_poly.type
_entity_poly.pdbx_seq_one_letter_code
_entity_poly.pdbx_strand_id
1 'polypeptide(L)'
;MSKVTDAEAQRIMAHMNNDHEDSLGHYLVHFGRIPSRLAHSHPQITTFTTPLMKIAYGPAGKRKEWTYEFSPPMHAGEARKRLEAMHQEAKVALGISDVTIDRVILPIGAYGGALLCTALTAAILYASPSRLSSTLKYQSHILFAPIVRALGLKDSPRNIGRAIQGFWLVALYGAHLAEALYCLPPHLKAYNVKNKAVRMTYFILTILGGFPVWIGLRDAGKAEERKLKAQ
;
A
#
# COMPACT_ATOMS: atom_id res chain seq x y z
N MET A 1 -16.98 39.87 -6.91
CA MET A 1 -16.22 39.26 -5.80
C MET A 1 -14.83 39.88 -5.73
N SER A 2 -14.30 40.13 -4.54
CA SER A 2 -12.97 40.76 -4.39
C SER A 2 -11.85 39.79 -4.79
N LYS A 3 -10.77 40.35 -5.34
CA LYS A 3 -9.53 39.59 -5.57
C LYS A 3 -8.89 39.25 -4.22
N VAL A 4 -8.19 38.12 -4.20
CA VAL A 4 -7.35 37.71 -3.06
C VAL A 4 -6.24 38.75 -2.91
N THR A 5 -6.14 39.33 -1.71
CA THR A 5 -5.06 40.26 -1.35
C THR A 5 -3.78 39.52 -1.01
N ASP A 6 -2.63 40.19 -1.06
CA ASP A 6 -1.34 39.57 -0.69
C ASP A 6 -1.35 39.04 0.75
N ALA A 7 -1.96 39.77 1.68
CA ALA A 7 -2.09 39.33 3.07
C ALA A 7 -2.95 38.05 3.20
N GLU A 8 -4.02 37.93 2.44
CA GLU A 8 -4.83 36.71 2.40
C GLU A 8 -4.08 35.54 1.75
N ALA A 9 -3.41 35.79 0.63
CA ALA A 9 -2.57 34.80 -0.04
C ALA A 9 -1.50 34.26 0.91
N GLN A 10 -0.79 35.11 1.65
CA GLN A 10 0.22 34.69 2.63
C GLN A 10 -0.38 33.84 3.76
N ARG A 11 -1.57 34.20 4.28
CA ARG A 11 -2.26 33.38 5.29
C ARG A 11 -2.66 32.02 4.75
N ILE A 12 -3.20 31.96 3.53
CA ILE A 12 -3.58 30.70 2.87
C ILE A 12 -2.34 29.84 2.66
N MET A 13 -1.27 30.40 2.11
CA MET A 13 -0.03 29.68 1.86
C MET A 13 0.58 29.15 3.16
N ALA A 14 0.66 29.98 4.21
CA ALA A 14 1.20 29.56 5.50
C ALA A 14 0.41 28.40 6.11
N HIS A 15 -0.93 28.51 6.14
CA HIS A 15 -1.79 27.45 6.65
C HIS A 15 -1.65 26.15 5.83
N MET A 16 -1.71 26.24 4.50
CA MET A 16 -1.60 25.07 3.65
C MET A 16 -0.24 24.39 3.73
N ASN A 17 0.84 25.17 3.82
CA ASN A 17 2.21 24.66 3.89
C ASN A 17 2.53 24.03 5.26
N ASN A 18 1.90 24.50 6.35
CA ASN A 18 2.13 23.98 7.69
C ASN A 18 1.25 22.77 8.01
N ASP A 19 -0.02 22.81 7.63
CA ASP A 19 -1.02 21.86 8.13
C ASP A 19 -1.51 20.87 7.05
N HIS A 20 -1.28 21.17 5.77
CA HIS A 20 -1.89 20.46 4.64
C HIS A 20 -0.88 19.96 3.59
N GLU A 21 0.36 19.67 3.99
CA GLU A 21 1.40 19.12 3.10
C GLU A 21 0.90 17.88 2.32
N ASP A 22 0.14 16.99 2.98
CA ASP A 22 -0.42 15.78 2.36
C ASP A 22 -1.45 16.11 1.28
N SER A 23 -2.31 17.10 1.52
CA SER A 23 -3.29 17.60 0.55
C SER A 23 -2.62 18.17 -0.69
N LEU A 24 -1.54 18.94 -0.50
CA LEU A 24 -0.74 19.47 -1.62
C LEU A 24 -0.12 18.35 -2.45
N GLY A 25 0.38 17.29 -1.79
CA GLY A 25 0.84 16.08 -2.46
C GLY A 25 -0.26 15.44 -3.31
N HIS A 26 -1.47 15.29 -2.77
CA HIS A 26 -2.62 14.75 -3.52
C HIS A 26 -3.00 15.62 -4.73
N TYR A 27 -2.96 16.94 -4.61
CA TYR A 27 -3.22 17.84 -5.75
C TYR A 27 -2.24 17.59 -6.89
N LEU A 28 -0.95 17.52 -6.56
CA LEU A 28 0.12 17.27 -7.54
C LEU A 28 -0.05 15.92 -8.24
N VAL A 29 -0.46 14.87 -7.52
CA VAL A 29 -0.69 13.54 -8.13
C VAL A 29 -1.93 13.55 -9.01
N HIS A 30 -3.05 14.07 -8.52
CA HIS A 30 -4.32 13.99 -9.23
C HIS A 30 -4.43 15.00 -10.38
N PHE A 31 -4.28 16.28 -10.06
CA PHE A 31 -4.42 17.36 -11.05
C PHE A 31 -3.13 17.55 -11.86
N GLY A 32 -1.96 17.45 -11.21
CA GLY A 32 -0.67 17.62 -11.88
C GLY A 32 -0.15 16.38 -12.59
N ARG A 33 -0.75 15.19 -12.37
CA ARG A 33 -0.29 13.89 -12.88
C ARG A 33 1.18 13.59 -12.54
N ILE A 34 1.65 14.12 -11.41
CA ILE A 34 3.03 13.96 -10.94
C ILE A 34 3.15 12.61 -10.20
N PRO A 35 4.24 11.86 -10.39
CA PRO A 35 4.47 10.62 -9.64
C PRO A 35 4.41 10.86 -8.12
N SER A 36 3.65 10.04 -7.39
CA SER A 36 3.38 10.21 -5.95
C SER A 36 4.64 10.42 -5.10
N ARG A 37 5.70 9.64 -5.34
CA ARG A 37 6.97 9.81 -4.61
C ARG A 37 7.58 11.20 -4.75
N LEU A 38 7.45 11.79 -5.94
CA LEU A 38 7.99 13.11 -6.24
C LEU A 38 7.04 14.21 -5.73
N ALA A 39 5.73 14.01 -5.87
CA ALA A 39 4.69 14.92 -5.39
C ALA A 39 4.74 15.15 -3.87
N HIS A 40 4.93 14.08 -3.09
CA HIS A 40 5.02 14.17 -1.63
C HIS A 40 6.44 14.50 -1.12
N SER A 41 7.37 14.88 -2.01
CA SER A 41 8.70 15.35 -1.61
C SER A 41 8.61 16.85 -1.28
N HIS A 42 8.22 17.16 -0.04
CA HIS A 42 8.08 18.52 0.51
C HIS A 42 7.23 19.49 -0.32
N PRO A 43 5.99 19.15 -0.71
CA PRO A 43 5.17 20.07 -1.50
C PRO A 43 4.85 21.36 -0.74
N GLN A 44 4.97 22.51 -1.41
CA GLN A 44 4.72 23.83 -0.81
C GLN A 44 4.12 24.79 -1.83
N ILE A 45 3.07 25.51 -1.47
CA ILE A 45 2.56 26.63 -2.25
C ILE A 45 3.59 27.77 -2.23
N THR A 46 4.00 28.23 -3.42
CA THR A 46 4.93 29.35 -3.62
C THR A 46 4.23 30.62 -4.11
N THR A 47 3.07 30.48 -4.73
CA THR A 47 2.28 31.60 -5.24
C THR A 47 0.81 31.26 -5.13
N PHE A 48 0.01 32.21 -4.65
CA PHE A 48 -1.44 32.08 -4.58
C PHE A 48 -2.10 33.39 -5.00
N THR A 49 -2.97 33.33 -6.00
CA THR A 49 -3.68 34.48 -6.55
C THR A 49 -5.13 34.09 -6.89
N THR A 50 -5.95 35.06 -7.30
CA THR A 50 -7.32 34.78 -7.70
C THR A 50 -7.42 33.76 -8.85
N PRO A 51 -6.66 33.87 -9.96
CA PRO A 51 -6.78 32.91 -11.05
C PRO A 51 -5.96 31.63 -10.87
N LEU A 52 -4.91 31.62 -10.04
CA LEU A 52 -3.99 30.48 -10.00
C LEU A 52 -3.30 30.27 -8.66
N MET A 53 -2.80 29.05 -8.48
CA MET A 53 -1.93 28.62 -7.40
C MET A 53 -0.70 27.91 -8.01
N LYS A 54 0.46 28.09 -7.40
CA LYS A 54 1.68 27.37 -7.76
C LYS A 54 2.21 26.56 -6.60
N ILE A 55 2.58 25.31 -6.85
CA ILE A 55 3.12 24.39 -5.86
C ILE A 55 4.51 23.95 -6.30
N ALA A 56 5.51 24.23 -5.47
CA ALA A 56 6.84 23.66 -5.60
C ALA A 56 6.89 22.26 -4.96
N TYR A 57 7.63 21.34 -5.57
CA TYR A 57 7.76 19.95 -5.12
C TYR A 57 9.11 19.34 -5.55
N GLY A 58 9.49 18.22 -4.95
CA GLY A 58 10.73 17.51 -5.24
C GLY A 58 11.82 17.72 -4.18
N PRO A 59 12.94 16.98 -4.30
CA PRO A 59 14.01 17.02 -3.33
C PRO A 59 14.71 18.38 -3.29
N ALA A 60 15.36 18.67 -2.16
CA ALA A 60 16.15 19.89 -1.99
C ALA A 60 17.17 20.05 -3.15
N GLY A 61 17.29 21.26 -3.68
CA GLY A 61 18.19 21.58 -4.80
C GLY A 61 17.71 21.16 -6.20
N LYS A 62 16.62 20.39 -6.33
CA LYS A 62 16.00 20.01 -7.62
C LYS A 62 14.48 20.20 -7.61
N ARG A 63 14.05 21.30 -7.00
CA ARG A 63 12.64 21.67 -6.87
C ARG A 63 12.05 21.96 -8.26
N LYS A 64 10.86 21.44 -8.52
CA LYS A 64 10.03 21.76 -9.68
C LYS A 64 8.81 22.53 -9.21
N GLU A 65 8.18 23.27 -10.13
CA GLU A 65 6.96 24.02 -9.85
C GLU A 65 5.84 23.52 -10.78
N TRP A 66 4.63 23.42 -10.24
CA TRP A 66 3.42 23.13 -10.98
C TRP A 66 2.41 24.23 -10.74
N THR A 67 1.74 24.68 -11.81
CA THR A 67 0.72 25.73 -11.75
C THR A 67 -0.66 25.12 -11.96
N TYR A 68 -1.60 25.51 -11.11
CA TYR A 68 -3.00 25.18 -11.21
C TYR A 68 -3.80 26.45 -11.46
N GLU A 69 -4.63 26.44 -12.50
CA GLU A 69 -5.54 27.54 -12.81
C GLU A 69 -6.94 27.23 -12.27
N PHE A 70 -7.48 28.13 -11.46
CA PHE A 70 -8.79 28.00 -10.87
C PHE A 70 -9.87 28.33 -11.90
N SER A 71 -10.77 27.38 -12.15
CA SER A 71 -11.96 27.59 -12.98
C SER A 71 -13.22 27.20 -12.18
N PRO A 72 -14.08 28.16 -11.77
CA PRO A 72 -13.93 29.61 -11.92
C PRO A 72 -12.78 30.19 -11.06
N PRO A 73 -12.31 31.43 -11.28
CA PRO A 73 -11.31 32.07 -10.43
C PRO A 73 -11.70 32.04 -8.95
N MET A 74 -10.72 31.88 -8.06
CA MET A 74 -10.93 31.75 -6.61
C MET A 74 -10.82 33.09 -5.91
N HIS A 75 -11.98 33.59 -5.45
CA HIS A 75 -12.06 34.89 -4.81
C HIS A 75 -11.78 34.82 -3.29
N ALA A 76 -11.59 35.98 -2.69
CA ALA A 76 -11.34 36.09 -1.24
C ALA A 76 -12.47 35.41 -0.44
N GLY A 77 -12.09 34.68 0.62
CA GLY A 77 -13.03 33.93 1.46
C GLY A 77 -13.46 32.57 0.91
N GLU A 78 -13.21 32.26 -0.37
CA GLU A 78 -13.58 30.96 -0.97
C GLU A 78 -12.54 29.86 -0.75
N ALA A 79 -11.30 30.26 -0.47
CA ALA A 79 -10.14 29.37 -0.50
C ALA A 79 -10.32 28.12 0.36
N ARG A 80 -10.81 28.29 1.60
CA ARG A 80 -11.04 27.16 2.51
C ARG A 80 -11.98 26.12 1.92
N LYS A 81 -13.16 26.54 1.45
CA LYS A 81 -14.18 25.62 0.92
C LYS A 81 -13.71 24.95 -0.36
N ARG A 82 -13.07 25.71 -1.25
CA ARG A 82 -12.68 25.21 -2.57
C ARG A 82 -11.43 24.32 -2.53
N LEU A 83 -10.44 24.65 -1.70
CA LEU A 83 -9.28 23.77 -1.49
C LEU A 83 -9.70 22.48 -0.78
N GLU A 84 -10.62 22.53 0.18
CA GLU A 84 -11.19 21.32 0.79
C GLU A 84 -11.92 20.46 -0.27
N ALA A 85 -12.77 21.08 -1.11
CA ALA A 85 -13.43 20.35 -2.20
C ALA A 85 -12.42 19.70 -3.17
N MET A 86 -11.36 20.43 -3.56
CA MET A 86 -10.27 19.87 -4.37
C MET A 86 -9.55 18.72 -3.65
N HIS A 87 -9.45 18.77 -2.32
CA HIS A 87 -8.81 17.71 -1.53
C HIS A 87 -9.67 16.45 -1.54
N GLN A 88 -10.97 16.59 -1.30
CA GLN A 88 -11.91 15.49 -1.37
C GLN A 88 -11.97 14.86 -2.76
N GLU A 89 -12.00 15.69 -3.82
CA GLU A 89 -11.93 15.23 -5.20
C GLU A 89 -10.66 14.41 -5.46
N ALA A 90 -9.50 14.93 -5.06
CA ALA A 90 -8.22 14.24 -5.22
C ALA A 90 -8.19 12.92 -4.44
N LYS A 91 -8.72 12.87 -3.21
CA LYS A 91 -8.78 11.65 -2.40
C LYS A 91 -9.63 10.56 -3.05
N VAL A 92 -10.83 10.92 -3.51
CA VAL A 92 -11.74 10.01 -4.22
C VAL A 92 -11.05 9.45 -5.46
N ALA A 93 -10.44 10.32 -6.27
CA ALA A 93 -9.75 9.90 -7.49
C ALA A 93 -8.51 9.02 -7.23
N LEU A 94 -7.84 9.20 -6.10
CA LEU A 94 -6.65 8.44 -5.70
C LEU A 94 -6.97 7.16 -4.91
N GLY A 95 -8.25 6.92 -4.59
CA GLY A 95 -8.71 5.78 -3.78
C GLY A 95 -8.26 5.86 -2.32
N ILE A 96 -8.17 7.06 -1.76
CA ILE A 96 -7.70 7.32 -0.40
C ILE A 96 -8.90 7.62 0.51
N SER A 97 -9.02 6.88 1.60
CA SER A 97 -10.06 7.03 2.60
C SER A 97 -9.80 8.20 3.56
N ASP A 98 -10.81 8.62 4.32
CA ASP A 98 -10.64 9.48 5.51
C ASP A 98 -10.13 8.70 6.72
N VAL A 99 -10.22 7.37 6.68
CA VAL A 99 -9.68 6.51 7.73
C VAL A 99 -8.16 6.57 7.74
N THR A 100 -7.61 6.72 8.95
CA THR A 100 -6.19 6.52 9.24
C THR A 100 -6.04 5.32 10.17
N ILE A 101 -5.33 4.30 9.72
CA ILE A 101 -4.94 3.16 10.56
C ILE A 101 -3.51 3.39 11.05
N ASP A 102 -3.37 3.58 12.35
CA ASP A 102 -2.13 3.94 13.05
C ASP A 102 -1.55 2.80 13.89
N ARG A 103 -2.25 1.65 13.94
CA ARG A 103 -1.86 0.44 14.67
C ARG A 103 -2.21 -0.81 13.87
N VAL A 104 -1.59 -1.92 14.24
CA VAL A 104 -1.88 -3.20 13.60
C VAL A 104 -3.22 -3.73 14.13
N ILE A 105 -4.17 -3.88 13.22
CA ILE A 105 -5.49 -4.47 13.49
C ILE A 105 -5.57 -5.77 12.68
N LEU A 106 -5.72 -6.89 13.38
CA LEU A 106 -5.97 -8.19 12.78
C LEU A 106 -7.31 -8.73 13.30
N PRO A 107 -8.31 -8.91 12.43
CA PRO A 107 -9.55 -9.58 12.81
C PRO A 107 -9.30 -11.08 13.09
N ILE A 108 -10.22 -11.73 13.80
CA ILE A 108 -10.10 -13.15 14.17
C ILE A 108 -9.90 -14.08 12.96
N GLY A 109 -10.52 -13.75 11.82
CA GLY A 109 -10.33 -14.47 10.56
C GLY A 109 -8.90 -14.37 10.02
N ALA A 110 -8.22 -13.24 10.20
CA ALA A 110 -6.83 -13.08 9.81
C ALA A 110 -5.90 -13.96 10.67
N TYR A 111 -6.16 -14.02 11.99
CA TYR A 111 -5.43 -14.92 12.89
C TYR A 111 -5.64 -16.40 12.53
N GLY A 112 -6.89 -16.81 12.30
CA GLY A 112 -7.22 -18.18 11.92
C GLY A 112 -6.57 -18.59 10.59
N GLY A 113 -6.61 -17.71 9.59
CA GLY A 113 -5.94 -17.94 8.31
C GLY A 113 -4.41 -18.02 8.44
N ALA A 114 -3.79 -17.12 9.20
CA ALA A 114 -2.35 -17.15 9.43
C ALA A 114 -1.91 -18.42 10.18
N LEU A 115 -2.70 -18.89 11.15
CA LEU A 115 -2.47 -20.15 11.84
C LEU A 115 -2.54 -21.34 10.87
N LEU A 116 -3.52 -21.36 9.96
CA LEU A 116 -3.63 -22.38 8.93
C LEU A 116 -2.41 -22.40 7.99
N CYS A 117 -1.95 -21.24 7.52
CA CYS A 117 -0.74 -21.14 6.69
C CYS A 117 0.52 -21.61 7.43
N THR A 118 0.62 -21.29 8.72
CA THR A 118 1.71 -21.75 9.59
C THR A 118 1.67 -23.27 9.77
N ALA A 119 0.49 -23.83 10.04
CA ALA A 119 0.28 -25.27 10.17
C ALA A 119 0.60 -26.01 8.85
N LEU A 120 0.21 -25.45 7.71
CA LEU A 120 0.55 -25.99 6.38
C LEU A 120 2.06 -25.99 6.14
N THR A 121 2.74 -24.90 6.48
CA THR A 121 4.21 -24.80 6.38
C THR A 121 4.88 -25.88 7.24
N ALA A 122 4.45 -26.02 8.50
CA ALA A 122 4.95 -27.04 9.40
C ALA A 122 4.68 -28.46 8.86
N ALA A 123 3.48 -28.72 8.33
CA ALA A 123 3.13 -30.00 7.74
C ALA A 123 4.04 -30.35 6.55
N ILE A 124 4.36 -29.38 5.68
CA ILE A 124 5.29 -29.60 4.55
C ILE A 124 6.72 -29.84 5.07
N LEU A 125 7.20 -28.99 6.00
CA LEU A 125 8.58 -29.04 6.50
C LEU A 125 8.88 -30.34 7.27
N TYR A 126 7.95 -30.77 8.13
CA TYR A 126 8.11 -31.95 8.98
C TYR A 126 7.58 -33.24 8.36
N ALA A 127 6.95 -33.19 7.19
CA ALA A 127 6.61 -34.41 6.44
C ALA A 127 7.87 -35.23 6.17
N SER A 128 7.77 -36.55 6.32
CA SER A 128 8.86 -37.45 5.93
C SER A 128 9.01 -37.40 4.41
N PRO A 129 10.19 -37.05 3.86
CA PRO A 129 10.38 -36.92 2.41
C PRO A 129 10.02 -38.21 1.66
N SER A 130 10.42 -39.37 2.21
CA SER A 130 10.09 -40.66 1.61
C SER A 130 8.58 -40.91 1.59
N ARG A 131 7.85 -40.60 2.68
CA ARG A 131 6.39 -40.72 2.71
C ARG A 131 5.74 -39.78 1.69
N LEU A 132 6.16 -38.52 1.65
CA LEU A 132 5.64 -37.54 0.70
C LEU A 132 5.78 -38.02 -0.75
N SER A 133 6.93 -38.58 -1.11
CA SER A 133 7.14 -39.13 -2.45
C SER A 133 6.23 -40.33 -2.76
N SER A 134 5.98 -41.20 -1.77
CA SER A 134 5.10 -42.37 -1.94
C SER A 134 3.62 -42.01 -2.02
N THR A 135 3.21 -40.94 -1.34
CA THR A 135 1.83 -40.44 -1.33
C THR A 135 1.54 -39.64 -2.60
N LEU A 136 2.43 -38.74 -2.99
CA LEU A 136 2.28 -37.88 -4.17
C LEU A 136 2.93 -38.53 -5.41
N LYS A 137 2.44 -39.71 -5.80
CA LYS A 137 3.03 -40.53 -6.88
C LYS A 137 3.15 -39.78 -8.21
N TYR A 138 2.13 -39.02 -8.58
CA TYR A 138 2.14 -38.23 -9.81
C TYR A 138 3.26 -37.17 -9.79
N GLN A 139 3.32 -36.33 -8.74
CA GLN A 139 4.36 -35.32 -8.61
C GLN A 139 5.75 -35.98 -8.58
N SER A 140 5.89 -37.08 -7.86
CA SER A 140 7.16 -37.77 -7.69
C SER A 140 7.72 -38.32 -8.99
N HIS A 141 6.97 -39.15 -9.72
CA HIS A 141 7.48 -39.85 -10.90
C HIS A 141 7.52 -38.98 -12.15
N ILE A 142 6.52 -38.11 -12.31
CA ILE A 142 6.35 -37.34 -13.55
C ILE A 142 7.07 -36.00 -13.47
N LEU A 143 6.94 -35.27 -12.35
CA LEU A 143 7.45 -33.90 -12.26
C LEU A 143 8.86 -33.84 -11.67
N PHE A 144 9.08 -34.47 -10.50
CA PHE A 144 10.29 -34.21 -9.72
C PHE A 144 11.42 -35.22 -9.92
N ALA A 145 11.15 -36.50 -10.22
CA ALA A 145 12.21 -37.46 -10.52
C ALA A 145 13.11 -37.04 -11.70
N PRO A 146 12.59 -36.52 -12.83
CA PRO A 146 13.44 -35.99 -13.90
C PRO A 146 14.31 -34.81 -13.45
N ILE A 147 13.74 -33.89 -12.66
CA ILE A 147 14.46 -32.72 -12.14
C ILE A 147 15.60 -33.16 -11.20
N VAL A 148 15.32 -34.09 -10.28
CA VAL A 148 16.32 -34.63 -9.35
C VAL A 148 17.48 -35.28 -10.11
N ARG A 149 17.18 -36.07 -11.16
CA ARG A 149 18.22 -36.66 -12.03
C ARG A 149 19.01 -35.61 -12.81
N ALA A 150 18.34 -34.60 -13.36
CA ALA A 150 18.98 -33.51 -14.09
C ALA A 150 19.93 -32.68 -13.20
N LEU A 151 19.63 -32.59 -11.90
CA LEU A 151 20.49 -31.97 -10.88
C LEU A 151 21.64 -32.88 -10.42
N GLY A 152 21.81 -34.07 -11.00
CA GLY A 152 22.86 -35.03 -10.64
C GLY A 152 22.64 -35.73 -9.29
N LEU A 153 21.45 -35.62 -8.70
CA LEU A 153 21.14 -36.23 -7.42
C LEU A 153 20.65 -37.67 -7.59
N LYS A 154 20.94 -38.53 -6.61
CA LYS A 154 20.46 -39.92 -6.60
C LYS A 154 18.94 -39.95 -6.64
N ASP A 155 18.39 -40.64 -7.65
CA ASP A 155 16.96 -40.94 -7.77
C ASP A 155 16.54 -41.84 -6.59
N SER A 156 16.01 -41.22 -5.56
CA SER A 156 15.59 -41.88 -4.32
C SER A 156 14.36 -41.19 -3.76
N PRO A 157 13.46 -41.94 -3.08
CA PRO A 157 12.25 -41.38 -2.46
C PRO A 157 12.55 -40.17 -1.56
N ARG A 158 13.69 -40.21 -0.85
CA ARG A 158 14.13 -39.11 0.02
C ARG A 158 14.48 -37.83 -0.77
N ASN A 159 15.23 -37.94 -1.85
CA ASN A 159 15.63 -36.77 -2.64
C ASN A 159 14.46 -36.17 -3.43
N ILE A 160 13.60 -37.03 -4.00
CA ILE A 160 12.36 -36.60 -4.65
C ILE A 160 11.43 -35.91 -3.66
N GLY A 161 11.23 -36.50 -2.48
CA GLY A 161 10.44 -35.89 -1.41
C GLY A 161 10.95 -34.51 -0.99
N ARG A 162 12.27 -34.34 -0.86
CA ARG A 162 12.88 -33.03 -0.56
C ARG A 162 12.66 -32.01 -1.69
N ALA A 163 12.73 -32.44 -2.95
CA ALA A 163 12.44 -31.57 -4.08
C ALA A 163 10.98 -31.09 -4.06
N ILE A 164 10.02 -31.99 -3.75
CA ILE A 164 8.60 -31.65 -3.58
C ILE A 164 8.42 -30.66 -2.41
N GLN A 165 9.04 -30.90 -1.25
CA GLN A 165 8.98 -29.99 -0.10
C GLN A 165 9.51 -28.61 -0.47
N GLY A 166 10.70 -28.55 -1.06
CA GLY A 166 11.32 -27.30 -1.50
C GLY A 166 10.42 -26.54 -2.47
N PHE A 167 9.85 -27.23 -3.46
CA PHE A 167 8.91 -26.63 -4.40
C PHE A 167 7.71 -26.00 -3.70
N TRP A 168 7.01 -26.74 -2.84
CA TRP A 168 5.81 -26.22 -2.18
C TRP A 168 6.11 -25.09 -1.19
N LEU A 169 7.25 -25.14 -0.49
CA LEU A 169 7.69 -24.05 0.39
C LEU A 169 8.03 -22.79 -0.43
N VAL A 170 8.77 -22.93 -1.52
CA VAL A 170 9.10 -21.81 -2.42
C VAL A 170 7.83 -21.25 -3.06
N ALA A 171 6.90 -22.09 -3.51
CA ALA A 171 5.64 -21.65 -4.08
C ALA A 171 4.80 -20.87 -3.05
N LEU A 172 4.69 -21.38 -1.82
CA LEU A 172 3.93 -20.74 -0.74
C LEU A 172 4.51 -19.38 -0.36
N TYR A 173 5.80 -19.33 -0.03
CA TYR A 173 6.44 -18.07 0.36
C TYR A 173 6.66 -17.11 -0.81
N GLY A 174 6.80 -17.63 -2.02
CA GLY A 174 6.77 -16.82 -3.25
C GLY A 174 5.43 -16.13 -3.44
N ALA A 175 4.32 -16.84 -3.22
CA ALA A 175 2.99 -16.25 -3.24
C ALA A 175 2.81 -15.20 -2.13
N HIS A 176 3.23 -15.49 -0.89
CA HIS A 176 3.16 -14.51 0.20
C HIS A 176 4.01 -13.26 -0.07
N LEU A 177 5.19 -13.42 -0.67
CA LEU A 177 6.03 -12.29 -1.09
C LEU A 177 5.33 -11.47 -2.18
N ALA A 178 4.72 -12.12 -3.17
CA ALA A 178 3.93 -11.43 -4.18
C ALA A 178 2.75 -10.66 -3.53
N GLU A 179 2.05 -11.26 -2.57
CA GLU A 179 0.98 -10.58 -1.83
C GLU A 179 1.48 -9.36 -1.05
N ALA A 180 2.62 -9.47 -0.37
CA ALA A 180 3.22 -8.38 0.38
C ALA A 180 3.68 -7.22 -0.53
N LEU A 181 4.12 -7.53 -1.76
CA LEU A 181 4.60 -6.55 -2.73
C LEU A 181 3.47 -5.92 -3.58
N TYR A 182 2.40 -6.66 -3.87
CA TYR A 182 1.38 -6.22 -4.84
C TYR A 182 -0.01 -6.04 -4.24
N CYS A 183 -0.41 -6.86 -3.27
CA CYS A 183 -1.77 -6.81 -2.69
C CYS A 183 -1.85 -5.91 -1.45
N LEU A 184 -0.82 -5.94 -0.59
CA LEU A 184 -0.79 -5.16 0.63
C LEU A 184 -0.64 -3.63 0.39
N PRO A 185 0.25 -3.14 -0.50
CA PRO A 185 0.50 -1.70 -0.61
C PRO A 185 -0.70 -0.84 -1.00
N PRO A 186 -1.58 -1.27 -1.94
CA PRO A 186 -2.82 -0.55 -2.23
C PRO A 186 -3.68 -0.31 -0.98
N HIS A 187 -3.80 -1.30 -0.08
CA HIS A 187 -4.59 -1.16 1.14
C HIS A 187 -3.90 -0.29 2.20
N LEU A 188 -2.57 -0.40 2.34
CA LEU A 188 -1.81 0.52 3.21
C LEU A 188 -1.97 1.98 2.77
N LYS A 189 -2.03 2.23 1.45
CA LYS A 189 -2.29 3.55 0.88
C LYS A 189 -3.73 3.98 1.13
N ALA A 190 -4.70 3.12 0.80
CA ALA A 190 -6.12 3.44 0.88
C ALA A 190 -6.53 3.88 2.30
N TYR A 191 -5.98 3.26 3.34
CA TYR A 191 -6.31 3.55 4.75
C TYR A 191 -5.26 4.39 5.49
N ASN A 192 -4.49 5.20 4.75
CA ASN A 192 -3.49 6.13 5.27
C ASN A 192 -2.55 5.55 6.34
N VAL A 193 -2.05 4.33 6.14
CA VAL A 193 -1.11 3.72 7.09
C VAL A 193 0.27 4.38 6.94
N LYS A 194 0.48 5.49 7.66
CA LYS A 194 1.69 6.32 7.58
C LYS A 194 2.82 5.83 8.49
N ASN A 195 2.48 5.21 9.62
CA ASN A 195 3.47 4.73 10.59
C ASN A 195 4.33 3.61 9.97
N LYS A 196 5.65 3.87 9.84
CA LYS A 196 6.60 2.93 9.24
C LYS A 196 6.67 1.59 9.98
N ALA A 197 6.57 1.60 11.31
CA ALA A 197 6.58 0.38 12.10
C ALA A 197 5.35 -0.47 11.78
N VAL A 198 4.16 0.13 11.74
CA VAL A 198 2.90 -0.56 11.40
C VAL A 198 2.94 -1.12 9.98
N ARG A 199 3.44 -0.35 9.00
CA ARG A 199 3.63 -0.82 7.62
C ARG A 199 4.57 -2.03 7.57
N MET A 200 5.69 -1.96 8.29
CA MET A 200 6.66 -3.05 8.38
C MET A 200 6.05 -4.29 9.04
N THR A 201 5.29 -4.11 10.12
CA THR A 201 4.61 -5.22 10.78
C THR A 201 3.60 -5.89 9.85
N TYR A 202 2.77 -5.14 9.13
CA TYR A 202 1.88 -5.72 8.13
C TYR A 202 2.66 -6.46 7.03
N PHE A 203 3.77 -5.91 6.55
CA PHE A 203 4.61 -6.57 5.54
C PHE A 203 5.13 -7.92 6.05
N ILE A 204 5.75 -7.95 7.24
CA ILE A 204 6.28 -9.18 7.86
C ILE A 204 5.14 -10.19 8.09
N LEU A 205 4.01 -9.73 8.62
CA LEU A 205 2.88 -10.61 8.87
C LEU A 205 2.31 -11.18 7.57
N THR A 206 2.27 -10.42 6.46
CA THR A 206 1.85 -10.96 5.16
C THR A 206 2.85 -11.97 4.61
N ILE A 207 4.16 -11.80 4.80
CA ILE A 207 5.15 -12.84 4.43
C ILE A 207 4.91 -14.15 5.20
N LEU A 208 4.55 -14.05 6.48
CA LEU A 208 4.34 -15.23 7.34
C LEU A 208 2.96 -15.87 7.14
N GLY A 209 1.91 -15.05 7.14
CA GLY A 209 0.52 -15.49 7.18
C GLY A 209 -0.21 -15.42 5.84
N GLY A 210 0.34 -14.74 4.83
CA GLY A 210 -0.24 -14.62 3.50
C GLY A 210 -1.48 -13.72 3.42
N PHE A 211 -2.37 -14.04 2.48
CA PHE A 211 -3.54 -13.23 2.16
C PHE A 211 -4.50 -12.90 3.31
N PRO A 212 -4.70 -13.75 4.34
CA PRO A 212 -5.56 -13.43 5.47
C PRO A 212 -5.16 -12.12 6.17
N VAL A 213 -3.88 -11.77 6.17
CA VAL A 213 -3.36 -10.57 6.83
C VAL A 213 -3.80 -9.29 6.11
N TRP A 214 -3.58 -9.18 4.80
CA TRP A 214 -3.94 -7.98 4.06
C TRP A 214 -5.46 -7.87 3.85
N ILE A 215 -6.18 -9.00 3.76
CA ILE A 215 -7.65 -9.02 3.83
C ILE A 215 -8.12 -8.48 5.17
N GLY A 216 -7.46 -8.87 6.27
CA GLY A 216 -7.76 -8.36 7.60
C GLY A 216 -7.63 -6.84 7.71
N LEU A 217 -6.56 -6.26 7.14
CA LEU A 217 -6.39 -4.81 7.03
C LEU A 217 -7.53 -4.16 6.24
N ARG A 218 -7.89 -4.73 5.08
CA ARG A 218 -8.98 -4.24 4.24
C ARG A 218 -10.31 -4.21 4.99
N ASP A 219 -10.62 -5.29 5.69
CA ASP A 219 -11.91 -5.44 6.37
C ASP A 219 -11.98 -4.54 7.62
N ALA A 220 -10.86 -4.39 8.33
CA ALA A 220 -10.73 -3.40 9.41
C ALA A 220 -10.93 -1.97 8.90
N GLY A 221 -10.27 -1.61 7.78
CA GLY A 221 -10.45 -0.30 7.15
C GLY A 221 -11.91 -0.03 6.76
N LYS A 222 -12.57 -0.99 6.11
CA LYS A 222 -14.01 -0.91 5.79
C LYS A 222 -14.91 -0.81 7.02
N ALA A 223 -14.51 -1.38 8.16
CA ALA A 223 -15.26 -1.26 9.40
C ALA A 223 -15.15 0.15 9.98
N GLU A 224 -13.94 0.72 10.00
CA GLU A 224 -13.71 2.11 10.44
C GLU A 224 -14.39 3.12 9.52
N GLU A 225 -14.39 2.91 8.20
CA GLU A 225 -15.12 3.76 7.25
C GLU A 225 -16.62 3.80 7.54
N ARG A 226 -17.20 2.65 7.90
CA ARG A 226 -18.62 2.56 8.27
C ARG A 226 -18.92 3.31 9.56
N LYS A 227 -18.01 3.30 10.54
CA LYS A 227 -18.16 4.07 11.79
C LYS A 227 -18.10 5.57 11.54
N LEU A 228 -17.14 6.03 10.72
CA LEU A 228 -17.02 7.45 10.38
C LEU A 228 -18.27 7.98 9.67
N LYS A 229 -18.87 7.20 8.75
CA LYS A 229 -20.08 7.60 8.03
C LYS A 229 -21.36 7.58 8.88
N ALA A 230 -21.33 6.94 10.04
CA ALA A 230 -22.47 6.83 10.95
C ALA A 230 -22.48 7.93 12.04
N GLN A 231 -21.43 8.76 12.10
CA GLN A 231 -21.32 9.93 12.97
C GLN A 231 -21.82 11.17 12.23
#